data_AF-A0A7S1UKL2-F1
#
_entry.id   AF-A0A7S1UKL2-F1
#
_cell.length_a   1.000
_cell.length_b   1.000
_cell.length_c   1.000
_cell.angle_alpha   90.00
_cell.angle_beta   90.00
_cell.angle_gamma   90.00
#
_symmetry.space_group_name_H-M   'P 1'
#
loop_
_entity.id
_entity.type
_entity.pdbx_description
1 polymer ?
#
loop_
_entity_poly.entity_id
_entity_poly.type
_entity_poly.pdbx_seq_one_letter_code
_entity_poly.pdbx_strand_id
1 'polypeptide(L)'
;MTSIFGKKDDIVDHYAALGVAPDADVSTMRKAYRKMALRWHPDKNKDDPKTAEAKFEALNVAKEVLLDEEKRAAYDKERGAKLAKSKAQREAAARREAELKGMGERRRRMRGDLEARE
;
A
#
# COMPACT_ATOMS: atom_id res chain seq x y z
N MET A 1 21.48 -9.98 2.73
CA MET A 1 20.22 -10.64 2.31
C MET A 1 19.10 -9.63 2.45
N THR A 2 18.72 -8.97 1.36
CA THR A 2 17.69 -7.92 1.41
C THR A 2 16.32 -8.58 1.54
N SER A 3 15.71 -8.45 2.71
CA SER A 3 14.36 -8.92 2.99
C SER A 3 13.37 -8.11 2.16
N ILE A 4 13.02 -8.63 0.98
CA ILE A 4 12.06 -8.03 0.03
C ILE A 4 10.62 -8.49 0.35
N PHE A 5 10.43 -9.42 1.27
CA PHE A 5 9.11 -9.93 1.67
C PHE A 5 8.67 -9.33 3.00
N GLY A 6 8.52 -8.00 3.01
CA GLY A 6 8.13 -7.23 4.19
C GLY A 6 6.64 -6.87 4.18
N LYS A 7 5.87 -7.62 4.99
CA LYS A 7 4.55 -7.29 5.57
C LYS A 7 3.30 -7.74 4.80
N LYS A 8 2.27 -7.98 5.59
CA LYS A 8 1.07 -8.78 5.29
C LYS A 8 -0.04 -7.96 4.60
N ASP A 9 0.33 -6.83 3.99
CA ASP A 9 -0.56 -5.83 3.36
C ASP A 9 -0.25 -5.61 1.86
N ASP A 10 0.68 -6.35 1.26
CA ASP A 10 1.14 -6.19 -0.13
C ASP A 10 0.22 -6.80 -1.21
N ILE A 11 -1.03 -7.16 -0.87
CA ILE A 11 -1.95 -7.84 -1.80
C ILE A 11 -2.70 -6.85 -2.71
N VAL A 12 -2.57 -5.53 -2.49
CA VAL A 12 -3.35 -4.52 -3.23
C VAL A 12 -2.56 -3.78 -4.32
N ASP A 13 -1.22 -3.81 -4.28
CA ASP A 13 -0.39 -3.08 -5.24
C ASP A 13 0.24 -4.03 -6.28
N HIS A 14 -0.27 -3.99 -7.51
CA HIS A 14 0.18 -4.88 -8.60
C HIS A 14 1.67 -4.70 -8.93
N TYR A 15 2.20 -3.49 -8.76
CA TYR A 15 3.61 -3.21 -8.95
C TYR A 15 4.46 -3.85 -7.85
N ALA A 16 4.00 -3.81 -6.59
CA ALA A 16 4.66 -4.48 -5.48
C ALA A 16 4.62 -6.01 -5.62
N ALA A 17 3.52 -6.57 -6.13
CA ALA A 17 3.41 -8.01 -6.40
C ALA A 17 4.48 -8.52 -7.38
N LEU A 18 4.77 -7.73 -8.43
CA LEU A 18 5.86 -8.01 -9.38
C LEU A 18 7.25 -7.59 -8.86
N GLY A 19 7.31 -6.79 -7.79
CA GLY A 19 8.54 -6.21 -7.26
C GLY A 19 9.15 -5.17 -8.19
N VAL A 20 8.33 -4.43 -8.92
CA VAL A 20 8.75 -3.41 -9.88
C VAL A 20 8.31 -2.02 -9.43
N ALA A 21 9.01 -0.99 -9.92
CA ALA A 21 8.58 0.39 -9.72
C ALA A 21 7.30 0.69 -10.54
N PRO A 22 6.44 1.63 -10.11
CA PRO A 22 5.29 2.09 -10.90
C PRO A 22 5.70 2.74 -12.24
N ASP A 23 6.93 3.25 -12.30
CA ASP A 23 7.54 3.84 -13.50
C ASP A 23 8.19 2.78 -14.43
N ALA A 24 8.10 1.49 -14.08
CA ALA A 24 8.72 0.45 -14.90
C ALA A 24 8.09 0.36 -16.30
N ASP A 25 8.91 -0.01 -17.27
CA ASP A 25 8.46 -0.31 -18.63
C ASP A 25 7.78 -1.69 -18.69
N VAL A 26 6.85 -1.85 -19.64
CA VAL A 26 6.12 -3.11 -19.89
C VAL A 26 7.08 -4.29 -20.11
N SER A 27 8.20 -4.07 -20.79
CA SER A 27 9.25 -5.09 -20.99
C SER A 27 9.87 -5.55 -19.68
N THR A 28 10.12 -4.61 -18.76
CA THR A 28 10.65 -4.90 -17.42
C THR A 28 9.63 -5.67 -16.58
N MET A 29 8.35 -5.28 -16.64
CA MET A 29 7.27 -6.00 -15.95
C MET A 29 7.13 -7.45 -16.47
N ARG A 30 7.20 -7.67 -17.79
CA ARG A 30 7.20 -9.02 -18.37
C ARG A 30 8.37 -9.87 -17.90
N LYS A 31 9.57 -9.29 -17.82
CA LYS A 31 10.77 -9.98 -17.32
C LYS A 31 10.61 -10.33 -15.84
N ALA A 32 10.14 -9.39 -15.01
CA ALA A 32 9.90 -9.60 -13.58
C ALA A 32 8.85 -10.70 -13.34
N TYR A 33 7.73 -10.65 -14.06
CA TYR A 33 6.69 -11.69 -14.03
C TYR A 33 7.27 -13.08 -14.31
N ARG A 34 8.03 -13.24 -15.42
CA ARG A 34 8.65 -14.54 -15.75
C ARG A 34 9.56 -15.05 -14.64
N LYS A 35 10.36 -14.16 -14.04
CA LYS A 35 11.27 -14.51 -12.94
C LYS A 35 10.51 -14.94 -11.67
N MET A 36 9.45 -14.23 -11.32
CA MET A 36 8.63 -14.53 -10.14
C MET A 36 7.76 -15.78 -10.35
N ALA A 37 7.19 -15.96 -11.55
CA ALA A 37 6.41 -17.13 -11.91
C ALA A 37 7.23 -18.43 -11.81
N LEU A 38 8.49 -18.42 -12.25
CA LEU A 38 9.39 -19.57 -12.07
C LEU A 38 9.72 -19.83 -10.60
N ARG A 39 9.76 -18.78 -9.78
CA ARG A 39 10.08 -18.88 -8.36
C ARG A 39 8.92 -19.43 -7.54
N TRP A 40 7.69 -19.05 -7.89
CA TRP A 40 6.45 -19.48 -7.24
C TRP A 40 5.73 -20.58 -8.02
N HIS A 41 6.41 -21.25 -8.95
CA HIS A 41 5.79 -22.33 -9.73
C HIS A 41 5.40 -23.49 -8.81
N PRO A 42 4.18 -24.08 -8.95
CA PRO A 42 3.72 -25.16 -8.08
C PRO A 42 4.61 -26.40 -8.15
N ASP A 43 5.25 -26.66 -9.30
CA ASP A 43 6.19 -27.79 -9.43
C ASP A 43 7.48 -27.61 -8.60
N LYS A 44 7.92 -26.38 -8.32
CA LYS A 44 9.12 -26.13 -7.49
C LYS A 44 8.80 -25.94 -6.01
N ASN A 45 7.55 -25.67 -5.66
CA ASN A 45 7.10 -25.36 -4.30
C ASN A 45 6.08 -26.39 -3.83
N LYS A 46 6.46 -27.68 -3.87
CA LYS A 46 5.58 -28.80 -3.48
C LYS A 46 5.32 -28.82 -1.97
N ASP A 47 6.21 -28.23 -1.18
CA ASP A 47 6.11 -28.12 0.28
C ASP A 47 5.14 -27.00 0.73
N ASP A 48 4.96 -25.97 -0.09
CA ASP A 48 4.13 -24.79 0.20
C ASP A 48 3.16 -24.45 -0.95
N PRO A 49 2.28 -25.38 -1.38
CA PRO A 49 1.44 -25.20 -2.56
C PRO A 49 0.46 -24.03 -2.38
N LYS A 50 -0.07 -23.82 -1.17
CA LYS A 50 -1.02 -22.73 -0.89
C LYS A 50 -0.38 -21.34 -1.05
N THR A 51 0.84 -21.18 -0.53
CA THR A 51 1.57 -19.90 -0.62
C THR A 51 1.98 -19.64 -2.07
N ALA A 52 2.44 -20.68 -2.76
CA ALA A 52 2.82 -20.61 -4.16
C ALA A 52 1.63 -20.23 -5.06
N GLU A 53 0.48 -20.88 -4.88
CA GLU A 53 -0.74 -20.61 -5.64
C GLU A 53 -1.23 -19.16 -5.41
N ALA A 54 -1.34 -18.72 -4.16
CA ALA A 54 -1.79 -17.36 -3.85
C ALA A 54 -0.84 -16.28 -4.43
N LYS A 55 0.48 -16.51 -4.39
CA LYS A 55 1.46 -15.61 -5.00
C LYS A 55 1.38 -15.66 -6.53
N PHE A 56 1.20 -16.84 -7.10
CA PHE A 56 1.10 -17.02 -8.55
C PHE A 56 -0.15 -16.39 -9.14
N GLU A 57 -1.28 -16.52 -8.45
CA GLU A 57 -2.53 -15.85 -8.82
C GLU A 57 -2.38 -14.32 -8.77
N ALA A 58 -1.81 -13.78 -7.71
CA ALA A 58 -1.51 -12.35 -7.61
C ALA A 58 -0.59 -11.86 -8.73
N LEU A 59 0.42 -12.64 -9.13
CA LEU A 59 1.30 -12.33 -10.25
C LEU A 59 0.55 -12.33 -11.59
N ASN A 60 -0.40 -13.24 -11.78
CA ASN A 60 -1.24 -13.28 -12.99
C ASN A 60 -2.16 -12.07 -13.07
N VAL A 61 -2.87 -11.74 -11.99
CA VAL A 61 -3.73 -10.55 -11.94
C VAL A 61 -2.91 -9.29 -12.19
N ALA A 62 -1.75 -9.15 -11.53
CA ALA A 62 -0.86 -8.02 -11.75
C ALA A 62 -0.39 -7.92 -13.20
N LYS A 63 -0.03 -9.04 -13.82
CA LYS A 63 0.35 -9.10 -15.23
C LYS A 63 -0.80 -8.65 -16.13
N GLU A 64 -2.03 -9.12 -15.90
CA GLU A 64 -3.18 -8.77 -16.74
C GLU A 64 -3.60 -7.30 -16.63
N VAL A 65 -3.41 -6.69 -15.46
CA VAL A 65 -3.71 -5.26 -15.26
C VAL A 65 -2.59 -4.37 -15.78
N LEU A 66 -1.32 -4.77 -15.60
CA LEU A 66 -0.16 -3.93 -15.92
C LEU A 66 0.36 -4.08 -17.35
N LEU A 67 0.14 -5.23 -18.01
CA LEU A 67 0.50 -5.42 -19.43
C LEU A 67 -0.45 -4.73 -20.39
N ASP A 68 -1.69 -4.53 -19.97
CA ASP A 68 -2.72 -3.93 -20.78
C ASP A 68 -2.72 -2.42 -20.52
N GLU A 69 -2.47 -1.63 -21.56
CA GLU A 69 -2.32 -0.17 -21.42
C GLU A 69 -3.61 0.49 -20.93
N GLU A 70 -4.77 -0.01 -21.34
CA GLU A 70 -6.08 0.53 -20.94
C GLU A 70 -6.35 0.23 -19.45
N LYS A 71 -6.15 -1.02 -19.03
CA LYS A 71 -6.28 -1.41 -17.63
C LYS A 71 -5.25 -0.75 -16.73
N ARG A 72 -4.01 -0.57 -17.20
CA ARG A 72 -2.96 0.14 -16.47
C ARG A 72 -3.36 1.59 -16.25
N ALA A 73 -3.83 2.27 -17.29
CA ALA A 73 -4.29 3.65 -17.18
C ALA A 73 -5.47 3.79 -16.21
N ALA A 74 -6.44 2.87 -16.26
CA ALA A 74 -7.56 2.83 -15.33
C ALA A 74 -7.11 2.61 -13.88
N TYR A 75 -6.19 1.65 -13.67
CA TYR A 75 -5.61 1.34 -12.38
C TYR A 75 -4.83 2.53 -11.80
N ASP A 76 -3.95 3.16 -12.59
CA ASP A 76 -3.16 4.31 -12.16
C ASP A 76 -4.04 5.51 -11.81
N LYS A 77 -5.13 5.73 -12.57
CA LYS A 77 -6.14 6.75 -12.28
C LYS A 77 -6.86 6.48 -10.95
N GLU A 78 -7.31 5.26 -10.71
CA GLU A 78 -7.97 4.88 -9.46
C GLU A 78 -7.01 4.98 -8.27
N ARG A 79 -5.77 4.51 -8.45
CA ARG A 79 -4.71 4.56 -7.45
C ARG A 79 -4.38 5.99 -7.05
N GLY A 80 -4.22 6.88 -8.03
CA GLY A 80 -4.03 8.32 -7.78
C GLY A 80 -5.20 8.94 -7.00
N ALA A 81 -6.44 8.61 -7.39
CA ALA A 81 -7.64 9.11 -6.70
C ALA A 81 -7.75 8.58 -5.25
N LYS A 82 -7.43 7.30 -5.02
CA LYS A 82 -7.40 6.69 -3.68
C LYS A 82 -6.34 7.35 -2.79
N LEU A 83 -5.14 7.60 -3.31
CA LEU A 83 -4.09 8.32 -2.57
C LEU A 83 -4.53 9.73 -2.20
N ALA A 84 -5.13 10.47 -3.14
CA ALA A 84 -5.62 11.82 -2.90
C ALA A 84 -6.71 11.86 -1.81
N LYS A 85 -7.68 10.95 -1.88
CA LYS A 85 -8.75 10.82 -0.86
C LYS A 85 -8.17 10.45 0.50
N SER A 86 -7.24 9.50 0.57
CA SER A 86 -6.60 9.09 1.83
C SER A 86 -5.81 10.24 2.47
N LYS A 87 -5.09 11.03 1.66
CA LYS A 87 -4.37 12.21 2.14
C LYS A 87 -5.34 13.26 2.70
N ALA A 88 -6.40 13.58 1.96
CA ALA A 88 -7.42 14.53 2.41
C ALA A 88 -8.12 14.08 3.70
N GLN A 89 -8.42 12.78 3.83
CA GLN A 89 -9.02 12.21 5.05
C GLN A 89 -8.07 12.27 6.24
N ARG A 90 -6.78 11.97 6.04
CA ARG A 90 -5.76 12.08 7.10
C ARG A 90 -5.54 13.52 7.54
N GLU A 91 -5.53 14.46 6.60
CA GLU A 91 -5.44 15.89 6.91
C GLU A 91 -6.67 16.41 7.65
N ALA A 92 -7.88 15.97 7.26
CA ALA A 92 -9.11 16.31 7.96
C ALA A 92 -9.15 15.71 9.39
N ALA A 93 -8.69 14.47 9.56
CA ALA A 93 -8.59 13.83 10.87
C ALA A 93 -7.56 14.55 11.77
N ALA A 94 -6.38 14.89 11.25
CA ALA A 94 -5.34 15.60 11.97
C ALA A 94 -5.78 17.02 12.40
N ARG A 95 -6.52 17.73 11.54
CA ARG A 95 -7.10 19.05 11.88
C ARG A 95 -8.09 18.94 13.05
N ARG A 96 -9.00 17.97 12.98
CA ARG A 96 -10.00 17.74 14.03
C ARG A 96 -9.37 17.33 15.37
N GLU A 97 -8.28 16.56 15.32
CA GLU A 97 -7.51 16.20 16.51
C GLU A 97 -6.79 17.40 17.13
N ALA A 98 -6.16 18.25 16.31
CA ALA A 98 -5.48 19.46 16.76
C ALA A 98 -6.45 20.45 17.44
N GLU A 99 -7.67 20.60 16.92
CA GLU A 99 -8.71 21.43 17.53
C GLU A 99 -9.15 20.91 18.90
N LEU A 100 -9.40 19.59 19.03
CA LEU A 100 -9.75 18.96 20.30
C LEU A 100 -8.64 19.14 21.34
N LYS A 101 -7.38 18.92 20.93
CA LYS A 101 -6.21 19.03 21.80
C LYS A 101 -6.00 20.47 22.29
N GLY A 102 -6.16 21.46 21.40
CA GLY A 102 -6.07 22.88 21.76
C GLY A 102 -7.18 23.34 22.71
N MET A 103 -8.36 22.71 22.68
CA MET A 103 -9.45 23.00 23.62
C MET A 103 -9.22 22.36 25.01
N GLY A 104 -8.52 21.21 25.06
CA GLY A 104 -8.07 20.58 26.30
C GLY A 104 -6.95 21.36 27.00
N GLU A 105 -5.99 21.89 26.25
CA GLU A 105 -4.92 22.76 26.78
C GLU A 105 -5.45 24.08 27.34
N ARG A 106 -6.44 24.70 26.67
CA ARG A 106 -7.12 25.91 27.17
C ARG A 106 -7.87 25.65 28.47
N ARG A 107 -8.56 24.51 28.58
CA ARG A 107 -9.20 24.08 29.85
C ARG A 107 -8.19 23.82 30.96
N ARG A 108 -7.03 23.24 30.64
CA ARG A 108 -5.97 22.94 31.62
C ARG A 108 -5.31 24.21 32.16
N ARG A 109 -5.06 25.23 31.32
CA ARG A 109 -4.58 26.55 31.80
C ARG A 109 -5.60 27.21 32.73
N MET A 110 -6.85 27.36 32.28
CA MET A 110 -7.92 27.97 33.09
C MET A 110 -8.07 27.33 34.48
N ARG A 111 -7.92 26.00 34.59
CA ARG A 111 -7.97 25.33 35.91
C ARG A 111 -6.77 25.68 36.79
N GLY A 112 -5.56 25.72 36.22
CA GLY A 112 -4.35 26.10 36.96
C GLY A 112 -4.34 27.57 37.41
N ASP A 113 -4.88 28.48 36.60
CA ASP A 113 -5.00 29.91 36.95
C ASP A 113 -6.00 30.16 38.09
N LEU A 114 -6.98 29.27 38.29
CA LEU A 114 -7.92 29.32 39.42
C LEU A 114 -7.30 28.73 40.70
N GLU A 115 -6.57 27.61 40.59
CA GLU A 115 -5.88 26.96 41.71
C GLU A 115 -4.73 27.79 42.28
N ALA A 116 -4.08 28.64 41.47
CA ALA A 116 -2.97 29.50 41.91
C ALA A 116 -3.41 30.78 42.66
N ARG A 117 -4.72 30.97 42.88
CA ARG A 117 -5.30 32.15 43.55
C ARG A 117 -5.79 31.87 44.98
N GLU A 118 -5.67 30.64 45.46
CA GLU A 118 -5.81 30.25 46.89
C GLU A 118 -4.43 30.23 47.57
#